data_AF-A0A834CJZ1-F1
#
_entry.id   AF-A0A834CJZ1-F1
#
_cell.length_a   1.000
_cell.length_b   1.000
_cell.length_c   1.000
_cell.angle_alpha   90.00
_cell.angle_beta   90.00
_cell.angle_gamma   90.00
#
_symmetry.space_group_name_H-M   'P 1'
#
loop_
_entity.id
_entity.type
_entity.pdbx_description
1 polymer ?
#
loop_
_entity_poly.entity_id
_entity_poly.type
_entity_poly.pdbx_seq_one_letter_code
_entity_poly.pdbx_strand_id
1 'polypeptide(L)'
;MLWMDGVNLQIDAHDSPRDVSSAELVIANHQDIKSEIDTRADSFTASIDMGNALINKSHYAADEIREKLTQLQERRDEINKKWQDKMNHLQIVLEVLQFGRDASVAESWLAGQEPLVAAAELGTNVDEVESLIKRHEAFEKLATAWEERFLLLEKLTTLEEQELQRRREEEERARRPPTPPPAEEVTPSKAETQANDSEARTSLDQTTLNQSVPVNGLHSDNDTSQGSESESVNGPGRDSGLASSRLEASATLPGRGGADSDAECMEGMLCRKQEMESHNKKAASRSWQNVYCVLKRGYLGFYKDNKSVSSGIPYHGEVPFSLEEAVCEVAHDYKKRKHVFKLRLENGKEYLFQAKDEVEMNSWIQSIGAPSLQDPRTRPEARGRSAVL
;
A
#
# COMPACT_ATOMS: atom_id res chain seq x y z
N MET A 1 25.57 13.75 18.48
CA MET A 1 25.12 14.84 17.58
C MET A 1 25.07 14.37 16.14
N LEU A 2 26.09 14.48 15.28
CA LEU A 2 25.95 14.18 13.83
C LEU A 2 25.26 12.83 13.46
N TRP A 3 25.55 11.75 14.16
CA TRP A 3 24.85 10.45 13.95
C TRP A 3 23.34 10.54 14.20
N MET A 4 22.91 11.31 15.21
CA MET A 4 21.50 11.55 15.53
C MET A 4 20.77 12.29 14.41
N ASP A 5 21.47 13.17 13.69
CA ASP A 5 20.90 13.89 12.55
C ASP A 5 20.69 12.95 11.36
N GLY A 6 21.61 12.00 11.15
CA GLY A 6 21.43 10.90 10.20
C GLY A 6 20.22 10.02 10.55
N VAL A 7 20.10 9.61 11.81
CA VAL A 7 18.94 8.81 12.29
C VAL A 7 17.63 9.60 12.18
N ASN A 8 17.61 10.88 12.57
CA ASN A 8 16.44 11.74 12.39
C ASN A 8 16.04 11.84 10.91
N LEU A 9 17.01 11.97 9.99
CA LEU A 9 16.71 12.01 8.55
C LEU A 9 16.15 10.69 8.03
N GLN A 10 16.59 9.54 8.57
CA GLN A 10 16.01 8.22 8.25
C GLN A 10 14.58 8.08 8.82
N ILE A 11 14.33 8.57 10.04
CA ILE A 11 12.97 8.60 10.63
C ILE A 11 12.07 9.55 9.84
N ASP A 12 12.53 10.73 9.47
CA ASP A 12 11.76 11.72 8.71
C ASP A 12 11.64 11.35 7.21
N ALA A 13 12.29 10.26 6.75
CA ALA A 13 12.17 9.76 5.38
C ALA A 13 10.71 9.39 5.05
N HIS A 14 10.21 9.94 3.95
CA HIS A 14 8.80 9.84 3.56
C HIS A 14 8.52 8.55 2.79
N ASP A 15 8.17 7.50 3.53
CA ASP A 15 7.61 6.26 2.99
C ASP A 15 6.08 6.28 3.12
N SER A 16 5.38 6.06 2.02
CA SER A 16 3.91 5.97 1.97
C SER A 16 3.51 4.59 1.48
N PRO A 17 3.19 3.65 2.39
CA PRO A 17 2.62 2.36 2.05
C PRO A 17 1.34 2.49 1.24
N ARG A 18 1.08 1.51 0.36
CA ARG A 18 -0.11 1.43 -0.49
C ARG A 18 -0.89 0.12 -0.34
N ASP A 19 -0.25 -0.87 0.25
CA ASP A 19 -0.77 -2.22 0.48
C ASP A 19 -0.11 -2.82 1.73
N VAL A 20 -0.70 -3.89 2.26
CA VAL A 20 -0.26 -4.55 3.50
C VAL A 20 1.23 -4.94 3.45
N SER A 21 1.72 -5.53 2.35
CA SER A 21 3.12 -5.95 2.23
C SER A 21 4.09 -4.77 2.14
N SER A 22 3.69 -3.65 1.52
CA SER A 22 4.47 -2.42 1.54
C SER A 22 4.55 -1.80 2.94
N ALA A 23 3.47 -1.89 3.73
CA ALA A 23 3.44 -1.40 5.11
C ALA A 23 4.32 -2.26 6.03
N GLU A 24 4.21 -3.58 5.93
CA GLU A 24 5.05 -4.55 6.65
C GLU A 24 6.55 -4.31 6.38
N LEU A 25 6.93 -4.02 5.13
CA LEU A 25 8.33 -3.72 4.78
C LEU A 25 8.83 -2.40 5.39
N VAL A 26 8.01 -1.34 5.35
CA VAL A 26 8.37 -0.04 5.95
C VAL A 26 8.47 -0.15 7.48
N ILE A 27 7.58 -0.92 8.11
CA ILE A 27 7.63 -1.22 9.55
C ILE A 27 8.90 -2.01 9.90
N ALA A 28 9.29 -3.00 9.10
CA ALA A 28 10.54 -3.75 9.31
C ALA A 28 11.77 -2.84 9.22
N ASN A 29 11.88 -2.00 8.18
CA ASN A 29 12.95 -1.01 8.06
C ASN A 29 12.97 -0.02 9.24
N HIS A 30 11.80 0.42 9.71
CA HIS A 30 11.70 1.29 10.90
C HIS A 30 12.14 0.57 12.19
N GLN A 31 11.95 -0.75 12.29
CA GLN A 31 12.44 -1.59 13.38
C GLN A 31 13.97 -1.81 13.33
N ASP A 32 14.57 -1.81 12.14
CA ASP A 32 16.03 -1.81 11.97
C ASP A 32 16.65 -0.50 12.49
N ILE A 33 16.02 0.66 12.23
CA ILE A 33 16.42 1.96 12.80
C ILE A 33 16.38 1.91 14.34
N LYS A 34 15.37 1.27 14.94
CA LYS A 34 15.31 1.08 16.41
C LYS A 34 16.49 0.29 16.93
N SER A 35 16.85 -0.77 16.21
CA SER A 35 17.99 -1.63 16.55
C SER A 35 19.29 -0.82 16.47
N GLU A 36 19.47 0.04 15.47
CA GLU A 36 20.62 0.95 15.39
C GLU A 36 20.67 1.91 16.60
N ILE A 37 19.53 2.52 16.97
CA ILE A 37 19.44 3.40 18.15
C ILE A 37 19.85 2.66 19.42
N ASP A 38 19.36 1.44 19.62
CA ASP A 38 19.62 0.64 20.82
C ASP A 38 21.08 0.20 20.92
N THR A 39 21.76 -0.11 19.81
CA THR A 39 23.21 -0.42 19.83
C THR A 39 24.08 0.74 20.34
N ARG A 40 23.57 1.98 20.34
CA ARG A 40 24.28 3.15 20.87
C ARG A 40 24.03 3.41 22.36
N ALA A 41 23.13 2.69 23.02
CA ALA A 41 22.75 2.93 24.41
C ALA A 41 23.97 3.02 25.36
N ASP A 42 24.93 2.10 25.25
CA ASP A 42 26.14 2.10 26.07
C ASP A 42 27.04 3.32 25.80
N SER A 43 27.09 3.80 24.56
CA SER A 43 27.85 5.01 24.19
C SER A 43 27.25 6.27 24.80
N PHE A 44 25.93 6.34 24.93
CA PHE A 44 25.25 7.40 25.68
C PHE A 44 25.60 7.34 27.16
N THR A 45 25.41 6.18 27.79
CA THR A 45 25.68 5.97 29.22
C THR A 45 27.12 6.35 29.56
N ALA A 46 28.10 5.83 28.82
CA ALA A 46 29.52 6.16 29.02
C ALA A 46 29.84 7.66 28.86
N SER A 47 29.18 8.35 27.92
CA SER A 47 29.36 9.80 27.71
C SER A 47 28.77 10.62 28.87
N ILE A 48 27.59 10.23 29.35
CA ILE A 48 26.89 10.86 30.47
C ILE A 48 27.67 10.66 31.77
N ASP A 49 28.12 9.42 32.05
CA ASP A 49 28.89 9.08 33.23
C ASP A 49 30.24 9.83 33.27
N MET A 50 30.93 9.93 32.14
CA MET A 50 32.19 10.69 32.03
C MET A 50 31.97 12.18 32.30
N GLY A 51 30.92 12.78 31.72
CA GLY A 51 30.58 14.19 31.96
C GLY A 51 30.21 14.45 33.42
N ASN A 52 29.38 13.60 34.02
CA ASN A 52 29.03 13.67 35.44
C ASN A 52 30.27 13.53 36.35
N ALA A 53 31.20 12.64 36.01
CA ALA A 53 32.46 12.47 36.74
C ALA A 53 33.38 13.71 36.66
N LEU A 54 33.34 14.47 35.56
CA LEU A 54 34.07 15.75 35.43
C LEU A 54 33.40 16.87 36.24
N ILE A 55 32.06 16.95 36.22
CA ILE A 55 31.29 17.91 37.04
C ILE A 55 31.55 17.66 38.54
N ASN A 56 31.50 16.40 38.98
CA ASN A 56 31.75 16.01 40.38
C ASN A 56 33.18 16.30 40.86
N LYS A 57 34.15 16.43 39.94
CA LYS A 57 35.54 16.83 40.23
C LYS A 57 35.74 18.35 40.19
N SER A 58 34.67 19.14 40.07
CA SER A 58 34.72 20.60 39.94
C SER A 58 35.61 21.07 38.79
N HIS A 59 35.50 20.42 37.63
CA HIS A 59 36.22 20.81 36.42
C HIS A 59 35.90 22.27 36.02
N TYR A 60 36.88 23.03 35.53
CA TYR A 60 36.72 24.47 35.27
C TYR A 60 35.59 24.80 34.26
N ALA A 61 35.29 23.87 33.35
CA ALA A 61 34.20 23.98 32.37
C ALA A 61 32.94 23.19 32.78
N ALA A 62 32.70 22.95 34.07
CA ALA A 62 31.58 22.13 34.54
C ALA A 62 30.20 22.60 34.06
N ASP A 63 30.00 23.91 33.88
CA ASP A 63 28.73 24.45 33.40
C ASP A 63 28.49 24.19 31.91
N GLU A 64 29.52 24.35 31.07
CA GLU A 64 29.47 23.98 29.65
C GLU A 64 29.27 22.46 29.47
N ILE A 65 29.96 21.65 30.27
CA ILE A 65 29.77 20.18 30.27
C ILE A 65 28.32 19.83 30.62
N ARG A 66 27.73 20.49 31.64
CA ARG A 66 26.34 20.25 32.04
C ARG A 66 25.35 20.61 30.93
N GLU A 67 25.54 21.76 30.28
CA GLU A 67 24.73 22.18 29.13
C GLU A 67 24.80 21.15 27.99
N LYS A 68 26.01 20.64 27.67
CA LYS A 68 26.20 19.64 26.61
C LYS A 68 25.62 18.26 26.96
N LEU A 69 25.62 17.88 28.23
CA LEU A 69 24.93 16.67 28.69
C LEU A 69 23.40 16.81 28.58
N THR A 70 22.84 17.95 28.97
CA THR A 70 21.40 18.23 28.79
C THR A 70 21.01 18.16 27.31
N GLN A 71 21.74 18.84 26.42
CA GLN A 71 21.52 18.78 24.97
C GLN A 71 21.62 17.36 24.40
N LEU A 72 22.51 16.52 24.93
CA LEU A 72 22.66 15.13 24.51
C LEU A 72 21.45 14.27 24.94
N GLN A 73 20.94 14.50 26.15
CA GLN A 73 19.80 13.78 26.71
C GLN A 73 18.49 14.19 26.01
N GLU A 74 18.23 15.50 25.88
CA GLU A 74 17.06 16.02 25.16
C GLU A 74 16.97 15.43 23.75
N ARG A 75 18.08 15.46 22.99
CA ARG A 75 18.13 14.93 21.62
C ARG A 75 18.02 13.41 21.54
N ARG A 76 18.41 12.68 22.60
CA ARG A 76 18.15 11.24 22.72
C ARG A 76 16.66 10.97 22.89
N ASP A 77 15.99 11.75 23.73
CA ASP A 77 14.57 11.59 24.02
C ASP A 77 13.71 12.01 22.83
N GLU A 78 14.10 13.07 22.11
CA GLU A 78 13.50 13.48 20.83
C GLU A 78 13.52 12.38 19.76
N ILE A 79 14.67 11.72 19.54
CA ILE A 79 14.78 10.63 18.55
C ILE A 79 13.88 9.46 18.93
N ASN A 80 13.90 9.03 20.20
CA ASN A 80 13.08 7.92 20.67
C ASN A 80 11.58 8.25 20.54
N LYS A 81 11.19 9.51 20.85
CA LYS A 81 9.83 9.98 20.66
C LYS A 81 9.43 10.00 19.18
N LYS A 82 10.21 10.64 18.31
CA LYS A 82 9.96 10.65 16.85
C LYS A 82 9.83 9.24 16.27
N TRP A 83 10.72 8.34 16.69
CA TRP A 83 10.66 6.93 16.29
C TRP A 83 9.35 6.28 16.73
N GLN A 84 8.95 6.46 17.99
CA GLN A 84 7.71 5.87 18.52
C GLN A 84 6.46 6.47 17.85
N ASP A 85 6.43 7.79 17.64
CA ASP A 85 5.33 8.49 16.98
C ASP A 85 5.15 7.98 15.53
N LYS A 86 6.25 7.84 14.76
CA LYS A 86 6.20 7.23 13.42
C LYS A 86 5.80 5.75 13.45
N MET A 87 6.28 4.97 14.42
CA MET A 87 5.92 3.56 14.57
C MET A 87 4.42 3.39 14.84
N ASN A 88 3.86 4.19 15.76
CA ASN A 88 2.44 4.22 16.06
C ASN A 88 1.61 4.56 14.80
N HIS A 89 2.04 5.57 14.03
CA HIS A 89 1.39 5.94 12.78
C HIS A 89 1.44 4.81 11.73
N LEU A 90 2.58 4.16 11.54
CA LEU A 90 2.73 3.05 10.60
C LEU A 90 1.84 1.86 10.96
N GLN A 91 1.66 1.56 12.26
CA GLN A 91 0.74 0.49 12.70
C GLN A 91 -0.72 0.83 12.39
N ILE A 92 -1.15 2.09 12.57
CA ILE A 92 -2.49 2.54 12.17
C ILE A 92 -2.68 2.41 10.64
N VAL A 93 -1.67 2.78 9.86
CA VAL A 93 -1.69 2.62 8.39
C VAL A 93 -1.78 1.13 8.00
N LEU A 94 -1.05 0.24 8.67
CA LEU A 94 -1.13 -1.20 8.45
C LEU A 94 -2.54 -1.74 8.74
N GLU A 95 -3.13 -1.37 9.88
CA GLU A 95 -4.48 -1.80 10.28
C GLU A 95 -5.53 -1.37 9.25
N VAL A 96 -5.51 -0.11 8.80
CA VAL A 96 -6.42 0.40 7.77
C VAL A 96 -6.26 -0.34 6.42
N LEU A 97 -5.02 -0.67 6.02
CA LEU A 97 -4.74 -1.42 4.80
C LEU A 97 -5.18 -2.89 4.91
N GLN A 98 -5.06 -3.51 6.09
CA GLN A 98 -5.56 -4.85 6.36
C GLN A 98 -7.10 -4.87 6.35
N PHE A 99 -7.74 -3.92 7.04
CA PHE A 99 -9.19 -3.75 7.02
C PHE A 99 -9.73 -3.59 5.59
N GLY A 100 -9.16 -2.69 4.79
CA GLY A 100 -9.61 -2.46 3.40
C GLY A 100 -9.47 -3.70 2.51
N ARG A 101 -8.39 -4.48 2.68
CA ARG A 101 -8.20 -5.78 2.00
C ARG A 101 -9.27 -6.78 2.43
N ASP A 102 -9.48 -6.92 3.73
CA ASP A 102 -10.35 -7.97 4.29
C ASP A 102 -11.84 -7.66 4.03
N ALA A 103 -12.21 -6.37 4.03
CA ALA A 103 -13.52 -5.89 3.57
C ALA A 103 -13.75 -6.22 2.09
N SER A 104 -12.79 -5.93 1.20
CA SER A 104 -12.91 -6.25 -0.23
C SER A 104 -13.05 -7.76 -0.50
N VAL A 105 -12.36 -8.59 0.30
CA VAL A 105 -12.51 -10.06 0.28
C VAL A 105 -13.89 -10.50 0.76
N ALA A 106 -14.46 -9.85 1.78
CA ALA A 106 -15.80 -10.13 2.26
C ALA A 106 -16.90 -9.69 1.27
N GLU A 107 -16.78 -8.51 0.67
CA GLU A 107 -17.67 -8.03 -0.41
C GLU A 107 -17.66 -9.00 -1.59
N SER A 108 -16.47 -9.44 -2.03
CA SER A 108 -16.33 -10.41 -3.13
C SER A 108 -16.97 -11.76 -2.81
N TRP A 109 -16.88 -12.21 -1.56
CA TRP A 109 -17.54 -13.45 -1.12
C TRP A 109 -19.07 -13.31 -1.10
N LEU A 110 -19.60 -12.20 -0.56
CA LEU A 110 -21.03 -11.90 -0.50
C LEU A 110 -21.64 -11.82 -1.90
N ALA A 111 -21.00 -11.09 -2.83
CA ALA A 111 -21.43 -11.03 -4.23
C ALA A 111 -21.42 -12.41 -4.91
N GLY A 112 -20.49 -13.29 -4.52
CA GLY A 112 -20.47 -14.69 -4.96
C GLY A 112 -21.62 -15.54 -4.40
N GLN A 113 -22.23 -15.17 -3.26
CA GLN A 113 -23.38 -15.88 -2.67
C GLN A 113 -24.72 -15.37 -3.21
N GLU A 114 -24.78 -14.13 -3.71
CA GLU A 114 -26.02 -13.47 -4.14
C GLU A 114 -26.85 -14.32 -5.14
N PRO A 115 -26.28 -14.98 -6.17
CA PRO A 115 -27.05 -15.83 -7.08
C PRO A 115 -27.68 -17.05 -6.39
N LEU A 116 -27.03 -17.60 -5.36
CA LEU A 116 -27.51 -18.77 -4.62
C LEU A 116 -28.65 -18.42 -3.65
N VAL A 117 -28.62 -17.20 -3.09
CA VAL A 117 -29.68 -16.69 -2.19
C VAL A 117 -30.85 -16.10 -2.98
N ALA A 118 -30.60 -15.47 -4.13
CA ALA A 118 -31.63 -14.93 -5.03
C ALA A 118 -32.37 -16.01 -5.83
N ALA A 119 -31.81 -17.22 -5.94
CA ALA A 119 -32.46 -18.37 -6.57
C ALA A 119 -33.69 -18.83 -5.77
N ALA A 120 -34.87 -18.32 -6.12
CA ALA A 120 -36.16 -18.74 -5.58
C ALA A 120 -36.62 -20.13 -6.07
N GLU A 121 -35.68 -21.07 -6.22
CA GLU A 121 -35.94 -22.45 -6.65
C GLU A 121 -36.51 -23.27 -5.49
N LEU A 122 -37.74 -23.77 -5.66
CA LEU A 122 -38.41 -24.62 -4.66
C LEU A 122 -38.38 -26.12 -5.01
N GLY A 123 -37.85 -26.49 -6.18
CA GLY A 123 -37.86 -27.85 -6.71
C GLY A 123 -39.24 -28.30 -7.22
N THR A 124 -39.25 -29.27 -8.12
CA THR A 124 -40.48 -29.84 -8.74
C THR A 124 -40.78 -31.27 -8.28
N ASN A 125 -39.82 -31.93 -7.63
CA ASN A 125 -39.91 -33.29 -7.11
C ASN A 125 -39.05 -33.46 -5.84
N VAL A 126 -39.20 -34.60 -5.16
CA VAL A 126 -38.54 -34.87 -3.87
C VAL A 126 -37.02 -34.84 -4.00
N ASP A 127 -36.44 -35.41 -5.08
CA ASP A 127 -34.99 -35.47 -5.28
C ASP A 127 -34.39 -34.07 -5.47
N GLU A 128 -35.08 -33.19 -6.21
CA GLU A 128 -34.72 -31.77 -6.37
C GLU A 128 -34.80 -31.00 -5.04
N VAL A 129 -35.87 -31.20 -4.26
CA VAL A 129 -36.04 -30.58 -2.94
C VAL A 129 -34.94 -31.04 -1.97
N GLU A 130 -34.62 -32.33 -1.93
CA GLU A 130 -33.52 -32.85 -1.12
C GLU A 130 -32.15 -32.29 -1.56
N SER A 131 -31.94 -32.08 -2.85
CA SER A 131 -30.74 -31.45 -3.40
C SER A 131 -30.63 -29.98 -2.99
N LEU A 132 -31.75 -29.24 -3.03
CA LEU A 132 -31.85 -27.86 -2.56
C LEU A 132 -31.55 -27.75 -1.06
N ILE A 133 -32.13 -28.62 -0.22
CA ILE A 133 -31.87 -28.66 1.23
C ILE A 133 -30.39 -28.90 1.50
N LYS A 134 -29.78 -29.93 0.89
CA LYS A 134 -28.34 -30.25 1.08
C LYS A 134 -27.44 -29.09 0.65
N ARG A 135 -27.83 -28.32 -0.38
CA ARG A 135 -27.13 -27.12 -0.83
C ARG A 135 -27.27 -25.96 0.17
N HIS A 136 -28.46 -25.77 0.74
CA HIS A 136 -28.72 -24.77 1.76
C HIS A 136 -27.94 -25.05 3.06
N GLU A 137 -27.97 -26.30 3.55
CA GLU A 137 -27.17 -26.72 4.71
C GLU A 137 -25.66 -26.52 4.51
N ALA A 138 -25.17 -26.64 3.26
CA ALA A 138 -23.77 -26.36 2.93
C ALA A 138 -23.48 -24.86 2.93
N PHE A 139 -24.42 -24.04 2.44
CA PHE A 139 -24.34 -22.59 2.52
C PHE A 139 -24.36 -22.08 3.97
N GLU A 140 -25.28 -22.58 4.82
CA GLU A 140 -25.33 -22.20 6.25
C GLU A 140 -24.01 -22.47 6.96
N LYS A 141 -23.42 -23.66 6.75
CA LYS A 141 -22.09 -24.02 7.32
C LYS A 141 -20.97 -23.09 6.85
N LEU A 142 -21.03 -22.62 5.60
CA LEU A 142 -20.09 -21.62 5.07
C LEU A 142 -20.35 -20.25 5.69
N ALA A 143 -21.61 -19.80 5.80
CA ALA A 143 -21.97 -18.53 6.40
C ALA A 143 -21.49 -18.43 7.86
N THR A 144 -21.71 -19.46 8.67
CA THR A 144 -21.21 -19.50 10.06
C THR A 144 -19.68 -19.49 10.13
N ALA A 145 -18.98 -20.10 9.17
CA ALA A 145 -17.52 -20.00 9.10
C ALA A 145 -17.00 -18.60 8.69
N TRP A 146 -17.86 -17.75 8.13
CA TRP A 146 -17.54 -16.35 7.81
C TRP A 146 -17.96 -15.34 8.90
N GLU A 147 -18.83 -15.72 9.85
CA GLU A 147 -19.25 -14.86 10.97
C GLU A 147 -18.04 -14.27 11.73
N GLU A 148 -17.02 -15.07 12.03
CA GLU A 148 -15.79 -14.62 12.70
C GLU A 148 -15.06 -13.52 11.89
N ARG A 149 -15.08 -13.60 10.56
CA ARG A 149 -14.45 -12.59 9.68
C ARG A 149 -15.25 -11.29 9.66
N PHE A 150 -16.58 -11.37 9.70
CA PHE A 150 -17.43 -10.19 9.82
C PHE A 150 -17.28 -9.51 11.19
N LEU A 151 -17.14 -10.28 12.29
CA LEU A 151 -16.86 -9.73 13.62
C LEU A 151 -15.52 -8.98 13.68
N LEU A 152 -14.50 -9.43 12.94
CA LEU A 152 -13.23 -8.72 12.81
C LEU A 152 -13.36 -7.39 12.04
N LEU A 153 -14.30 -7.30 11.09
CA LEU A 153 -14.62 -6.07 10.34
C LEU A 153 -15.60 -5.15 11.09
N GLU A 154 -16.40 -5.66 12.03
CA GLU A 154 -17.23 -4.84 12.93
C GLU A 154 -16.38 -4.17 14.03
N LYS A 155 -15.24 -4.77 14.37
CA LYS A 155 -14.30 -4.17 15.33
C LYS A 155 -13.71 -2.87 14.75
N LEU A 156 -13.94 -1.77 15.46
CA LEU A 156 -13.36 -0.46 15.17
C LEU A 156 -11.82 -0.54 15.04
N THR A 157 -11.28 0.14 14.03
CA THR A 157 -9.83 0.34 13.88
C THR A 157 -9.32 1.40 14.86
N THR A 158 -8.03 1.36 15.19
CA THR A 158 -7.37 2.36 16.06
C THR A 158 -7.58 3.80 15.55
N LEU A 159 -7.66 4.00 14.23
CA LEU A 159 -7.93 5.30 13.63
C LEU A 159 -9.33 5.83 14.00
N GLU A 160 -10.33 4.96 13.90
CA GLU A 160 -11.72 5.29 14.21
C GLU A 160 -11.93 5.45 15.72
N GLU A 161 -11.24 4.67 16.56
CA GLU A 161 -11.24 4.85 18.02
C GLU A 161 -10.69 6.23 18.40
N GLN A 162 -9.57 6.64 17.79
CA GLN A 162 -8.97 7.97 18.00
C GLN A 162 -9.89 9.10 17.53
N GLU A 163 -10.55 8.94 16.38
CA GLU A 163 -11.49 9.94 15.87
C GLU A 163 -12.74 10.06 16.75
N LEU A 164 -13.28 8.93 17.22
CA LEU A 164 -14.40 8.91 18.17
C LEU A 164 -14.02 9.61 19.49
N GLN A 165 -12.80 9.37 19.98
CA GLN A 165 -12.28 10.00 21.19
C GLN A 165 -12.05 11.52 21.00
N ARG A 166 -11.46 11.94 19.88
CA ARG A 166 -11.27 13.36 19.52
C ARG A 166 -12.61 14.12 19.56
N ARG A 167 -13.65 13.54 18.95
CA ARG A 167 -15.00 14.12 18.90
C ARG A 167 -15.64 14.22 20.29
N ARG A 168 -15.45 13.19 21.14
CA ARG A 168 -15.91 13.24 22.55
C ARG A 168 -15.22 14.35 23.34
N GLU A 169 -13.91 14.53 23.17
CA GLU A 169 -13.14 15.59 23.84
C GLU A 169 -13.52 16.99 23.34
N GLU A 170 -13.82 17.14 22.05
CA GLU A 170 -14.35 18.38 21.47
C GLU A 170 -15.76 18.70 21.98
N GLU A 171 -16.66 17.72 22.04
CA GLU A 171 -17.98 17.87 22.64
C GLU A 171 -17.90 18.22 24.14
N GLU A 172 -17.01 17.58 24.89
CA GLU A 172 -16.82 17.90 26.31
C GLU A 172 -16.27 19.32 26.48
N ARG A 173 -15.27 19.71 25.67
CA ARG A 173 -14.73 21.08 25.64
C ARG A 173 -15.81 22.11 25.30
N ALA A 174 -16.70 21.81 24.36
CA ALA A 174 -17.82 22.68 23.98
C ALA A 174 -18.91 22.78 25.06
N ARG A 175 -19.04 21.78 25.95
CA ARG A 175 -19.97 21.79 27.10
C ARG A 175 -19.40 22.47 28.34
N ARG A 176 -18.08 22.69 28.44
CA ARG A 176 -17.46 23.42 29.56
C ARG A 176 -17.85 24.91 29.47
N PRO A 177 -18.44 25.50 30.52
CA PRO A 177 -18.77 26.93 30.52
C PRO A 177 -17.49 27.77 30.41
N PRO A 178 -17.54 28.97 29.81
CA PRO A 178 -16.39 29.85 29.73
C PRO A 178 -15.91 30.18 31.15
N THR A 179 -14.62 29.90 31.41
CA THR A 179 -14.00 30.23 32.69
C THR A 179 -14.12 31.74 32.91
N PRO A 180 -14.63 32.21 34.07
CA PRO A 180 -14.60 33.65 34.36
C PRO A 180 -13.14 34.13 34.31
N PRO A 181 -12.88 35.34 33.77
CA PRO A 181 -11.53 35.88 33.77
C PRO A 181 -11.01 35.94 35.21
N PRO A 182 -9.71 35.65 35.46
CA PRO A 182 -9.13 35.81 36.78
C PRO A 182 -9.41 37.24 37.26
N ALA A 183 -9.96 37.37 38.47
CA ALA A 183 -10.19 38.68 39.05
C ALA A 183 -8.84 39.40 39.18
N GLU A 184 -8.68 40.52 38.49
CA GLU A 184 -7.48 41.35 38.60
C GLU A 184 -7.31 41.78 40.06
N GLU A 185 -6.27 41.29 40.73
CA GLU A 185 -5.87 41.86 42.01
C GLU A 185 -5.38 43.29 41.77
N VAL A 186 -6.25 44.25 42.13
CA VAL A 186 -5.98 45.67 42.05
C VAL A 186 -4.83 46.02 42.99
N THR A 187 -3.62 46.06 42.45
CA THR A 187 -2.44 46.60 43.13
C THR A 187 -2.41 48.12 42.96
N PRO A 188 -2.40 48.92 44.05
CA PRO A 188 -2.48 50.36 43.93
C PRO A 188 -1.16 50.97 43.42
N SER A 189 -1.27 51.73 42.33
CA SER A 189 -0.16 52.41 41.66
C SER A 189 0.59 53.40 42.57
N LYS A 190 1.92 53.45 42.42
CA LYS A 190 2.71 54.66 42.65
C LYS A 190 3.19 55.18 41.29
N ALA A 191 2.87 56.43 40.99
CA ALA A 191 3.21 57.08 39.72
C ALA A 191 4.51 57.88 39.81
N GLU A 192 5.34 57.81 38.76
CA GLU A 192 6.33 58.81 38.35
C GLU A 192 6.68 58.51 36.87
N THR A 193 6.00 59.11 35.88
CA THR A 193 6.24 60.40 35.19
C THR A 193 7.41 60.41 34.18
N GLN A 194 7.12 60.94 32.98
CA GLN A 194 8.01 61.24 31.83
C GLN A 194 8.44 60.05 30.96
N ALA A 195 8.63 60.14 29.64
CA ALA A 195 8.14 61.02 28.55
C ALA A 195 8.98 60.65 27.31
N ASN A 196 8.36 60.32 26.17
CA ASN A 196 8.70 60.84 24.82
C ASN A 196 8.08 60.03 23.67
N ASP A 197 8.10 60.67 22.51
CA ASP A 197 7.46 60.31 21.25
C ASP A 197 7.83 58.94 20.65
N SER A 198 6.78 58.24 20.22
CA SER A 198 6.47 57.86 18.84
C SER A 198 7.50 57.10 17.96
N GLU A 199 6.95 56.06 17.30
CA GLU A 199 7.46 55.32 16.14
C GLU A 199 8.62 54.32 16.33
N ALA A 200 8.30 53.11 16.83
CA ALA A 200 8.70 51.85 16.18
C ALA A 200 8.02 50.59 16.77
N ARG A 201 7.60 49.68 15.89
CA ARG A 201 7.50 48.21 16.08
C ARG A 201 6.55 47.64 17.14
N THR A 202 5.55 46.91 16.67
CA THR A 202 5.20 45.58 17.21
C THR A 202 5.41 44.51 16.14
N SER A 203 6.20 43.50 16.47
CA SER A 203 6.22 42.19 15.80
C SER A 203 5.15 41.28 16.39
N LEU A 204 4.82 40.18 15.70
CA LEU A 204 4.40 38.84 16.20
C LEU A 204 3.58 38.79 17.52
N ASP A 205 2.38 38.20 17.59
CA ASP A 205 2.04 36.85 17.13
C ASP A 205 0.51 36.64 17.17
N GLN A 206 -0.06 35.90 16.22
CA GLN A 206 -0.66 34.58 16.48
C GLN A 206 -1.30 33.95 15.24
N THR A 207 -0.70 32.82 14.87
CA THR A 207 -1.33 31.64 14.28
C THR A 207 -2.83 31.46 14.55
N THR A 208 -3.63 31.48 13.49
CA THR A 208 -4.88 30.69 13.41
C THR A 208 -4.89 29.92 12.09
N LEU A 209 -4.47 28.66 12.15
CA LEU A 209 -4.38 27.78 10.99
C LEU A 209 -5.75 27.13 10.76
N ASN A 210 -6.53 27.75 9.88
CA ASN A 210 -7.76 27.18 9.31
C ASN A 210 -7.51 26.85 7.84
N GLN A 211 -8.37 25.97 7.30
CA GLN A 211 -8.46 25.49 5.91
C GLN A 211 -7.56 24.27 5.61
N SER A 212 -8.15 23.09 5.38
CA SER A 212 -8.88 22.65 4.18
C SER A 212 -7.92 22.27 3.04
N VAL A 213 -7.86 20.97 2.75
CA VAL A 213 -7.06 20.40 1.65
C VAL A 213 -7.86 20.46 0.35
N PRO A 214 -7.30 21.04 -0.72
CA PRO A 214 -7.52 20.47 -2.05
C PRO A 214 -6.29 20.46 -2.98
N VAL A 215 -6.13 19.32 -3.67
CA VAL A 215 -5.86 19.17 -5.12
C VAL A 215 -4.66 19.89 -5.79
N ASN A 216 -3.76 19.06 -6.36
CA ASN A 216 -2.88 19.23 -7.55
C ASN A 216 -2.53 20.64 -8.11
N GLY A 217 -1.23 20.89 -8.37
CA GLY A 217 -0.84 21.79 -9.48
C GLY A 217 0.64 22.23 -9.61
N LEU A 218 1.45 21.44 -10.35
CA LEU A 218 2.57 21.79 -11.27
C LEU A 218 3.67 22.89 -11.00
N HIS A 219 4.80 22.68 -11.71
CA HIS A 219 5.99 23.55 -11.98
C HIS A 219 7.16 23.48 -10.94
N SER A 220 8.36 22.99 -11.31
CA SER A 220 9.50 23.61 -12.07
C SER A 220 10.33 24.56 -11.17
N ASP A 221 11.67 24.54 -11.06
CA ASP A 221 12.77 24.19 -11.99
C ASP A 221 14.00 23.57 -11.25
N ASN A 222 14.76 22.64 -11.85
CA ASN A 222 16.10 22.76 -12.49
C ASN A 222 17.35 22.87 -11.58
N ASP A 223 18.18 21.81 -11.59
CA ASP A 223 19.66 21.72 -11.63
C ASP A 223 20.12 20.43 -10.92
N THR A 224 21.26 19.77 -11.16
CA THR A 224 22.22 19.63 -12.27
C THR A 224 23.35 18.73 -11.72
N SER A 225 23.89 17.84 -12.58
CA SER A 225 25.21 17.16 -12.43
C SER A 225 25.43 15.95 -11.50
N GLN A 226 26.07 14.93 -12.12
CA GLN A 226 27.20 14.10 -11.65
C GLN A 226 26.96 13.23 -10.39
N GLY A 227 26.94 11.90 -10.51
CA GLY A 227 28.14 11.07 -10.69
C GLY A 227 28.29 10.19 -9.43
N SER A 228 29.01 9.06 -9.40
CA SER A 228 29.76 8.35 -10.43
C SER A 228 29.75 6.85 -10.10
N GLU A 229 30.13 6.02 -11.08
CA GLU A 229 30.40 4.60 -10.87
C GLU A 229 31.69 4.39 -10.06
N SER A 230 31.74 3.36 -9.21
CA SER A 230 33.01 2.80 -8.74
C SER A 230 32.87 1.32 -8.37
N GLU A 231 33.53 0.46 -9.14
CA GLU A 231 33.69 -0.97 -8.89
C GLU A 231 34.68 -1.26 -7.74
N SER A 232 34.80 -2.56 -7.39
CA SER A 232 36.00 -3.26 -6.86
C SER A 232 36.05 -3.61 -5.36
N VAL A 233 36.63 -4.75 -4.91
CA VAL A 233 36.80 -6.14 -5.45
C VAL A 233 37.50 -7.00 -4.36
N ASN A 234 37.15 -8.30 -4.22
CA ASN A 234 37.79 -9.35 -3.37
C ASN A 234 37.79 -9.13 -1.83
N GLY A 235 37.69 -10.13 -0.93
CA GLY A 235 37.61 -11.62 -0.96
C GLY A 235 38.09 -12.15 0.43
N PRO A 236 38.32 -13.46 0.69
CA PRO A 236 37.85 -14.68 0.03
C PRO A 236 37.38 -15.84 0.96
N GLY A 237 36.63 -16.80 0.41
CA GLY A 237 36.77 -18.25 0.69
C GLY A 237 36.11 -18.91 1.92
N ARG A 238 35.37 -19.99 1.70
CA ARG A 238 35.81 -21.39 1.96
C ARG A 238 34.82 -22.42 1.40
N ASP A 239 35.36 -23.59 1.05
CA ASP A 239 34.69 -24.69 0.36
C ASP A 239 34.22 -25.79 1.35
N SER A 240 33.12 -26.47 1.04
CA SER A 240 32.61 -27.68 1.71
C SER A 240 31.50 -28.32 0.85
N GLY A 241 31.86 -29.13 -0.13
CA GLY A 241 30.89 -29.96 -0.85
C GLY A 241 30.46 -31.19 -0.05
N LEU A 242 29.24 -31.68 -0.29
CA LEU A 242 28.84 -33.08 -0.09
C LEU A 242 27.61 -33.38 -0.97
N ALA A 243 27.66 -34.48 -1.72
CA ALA A 243 26.60 -34.90 -2.64
C ALA A 243 25.85 -36.13 -2.11
N SER A 244 24.58 -36.31 -2.49
CA SER A 244 23.94 -37.63 -2.47
C SER A 244 22.81 -37.76 -3.50
N SER A 245 22.93 -38.78 -4.36
CA SER A 245 21.92 -39.78 -4.75
C SER A 245 20.43 -39.34 -4.72
N ARG A 246 19.66 -39.18 -5.80
CA ARG A 246 19.40 -39.97 -7.04
C ARG A 246 18.54 -41.26 -6.86
N LEU A 247 17.28 -41.16 -7.34
CA LEU A 247 16.34 -42.20 -7.83
C LEU A 247 15.63 -43.17 -6.85
N GLU A 248 14.29 -43.15 -6.92
CA GLU A 248 13.40 -44.31 -7.17
C GLU A 248 12.11 -43.78 -7.85
N ALA A 249 11.30 -44.64 -8.52
CA ALA A 249 10.31 -44.17 -9.52
C ALA A 249 8.95 -44.91 -9.57
N SER A 250 7.91 -44.14 -9.92
CA SER A 250 6.69 -44.52 -10.71
C SER A 250 5.65 -45.51 -10.15
N ALA A 251 4.37 -45.07 -10.06
CA ALA A 251 3.17 -45.93 -10.15
C ALA A 251 1.87 -45.14 -10.50
N THR A 252 0.90 -45.79 -11.17
CA THR A 252 -0.22 -45.19 -11.94
C THR A 252 -1.61 -45.85 -11.66
N LEU A 253 -2.78 -45.38 -12.14
CA LEU A 253 -3.06 -44.37 -13.20
C LEU A 253 -4.08 -43.25 -12.83
N PRO A 254 -5.44 -43.41 -12.72
CA PRO A 254 -6.30 -42.30 -13.19
C PRO A 254 -7.56 -41.90 -12.38
N GLY A 255 -7.81 -40.57 -12.37
CA GLY A 255 -9.01 -39.93 -12.93
C GLY A 255 -10.43 -40.24 -12.42
N ARG A 256 -11.11 -39.19 -11.91
CA ARG A 256 -12.54 -38.95 -12.23
C ARG A 256 -12.79 -37.44 -12.33
N GLY A 257 -13.08 -36.96 -13.54
CA GLY A 257 -13.28 -35.53 -13.80
C GLY A 257 -14.73 -35.09 -13.69
N GLY A 258 -14.94 -33.81 -13.41
CA GLY A 258 -16.04 -33.04 -13.96
C GLY A 258 -15.46 -32.20 -15.09
N ALA A 259 -15.95 -32.38 -16.32
CA ALA A 259 -15.51 -31.60 -17.46
C ALA A 259 -16.44 -30.42 -17.66
N ASP A 260 -15.89 -29.21 -17.68
CA ASP A 260 -16.41 -28.12 -18.48
C ASP A 260 -15.22 -27.36 -19.10
N SER A 261 -15.38 -26.85 -20.31
CA SER A 261 -14.26 -26.45 -21.15
C SER A 261 -13.72 -25.06 -20.81
N ASP A 262 -12.69 -24.99 -19.96
CA ASP A 262 -11.95 -23.75 -19.67
C ASP A 262 -10.90 -23.43 -20.76
N ALA A 263 -11.27 -23.62 -22.03
CA ALA A 263 -10.40 -23.55 -23.21
C ALA A 263 -9.97 -22.12 -23.62
N GLU A 264 -10.41 -21.11 -22.87
CA GLU A 264 -10.21 -19.67 -23.13
C GLU A 264 -9.46 -18.97 -21.99
N CYS A 265 -8.72 -19.72 -21.18
CA CYS A 265 -7.85 -19.17 -20.13
C CYS A 265 -6.39 -19.19 -20.59
N MET A 266 -5.75 -18.01 -20.67
CA MET A 266 -4.30 -17.89 -20.83
C MET A 266 -3.70 -17.26 -19.57
N GLU A 267 -2.74 -17.94 -18.95
CA GLU A 267 -2.08 -17.43 -17.74
C GLU A 267 -0.56 -17.62 -17.78
N GLY A 268 0.16 -16.76 -17.04
CA GLY A 268 1.62 -16.78 -17.02
C GLY A 268 2.25 -15.56 -16.34
N MET A 269 3.54 -15.66 -16.05
CA MET A 269 4.32 -14.58 -15.44
C MET A 269 4.80 -13.60 -16.53
N LEU A 270 4.55 -12.31 -16.35
CA LEU A 270 5.07 -11.23 -17.20
C LEU A 270 5.74 -10.16 -16.33
N CYS A 271 6.74 -9.46 -16.87
CA CYS A 271 7.14 -8.19 -16.26
C CYS A 271 6.21 -7.11 -16.80
N ARG A 272 5.43 -6.44 -15.94
CA ARG A 272 4.55 -5.33 -16.30
C ARG A 272 5.21 -4.00 -15.92
N LYS A 273 4.97 -2.98 -16.73
CA LYS A 273 5.19 -1.57 -16.41
C LYS A 273 3.98 -0.78 -16.88
N GLN A 274 3.32 -0.05 -16.00
CA GLN A 274 2.29 0.91 -16.40
C GLN A 274 2.96 2.21 -16.89
N GLU A 275 2.48 2.77 -18.00
CA GLU A 275 2.96 4.05 -18.54
C GLU A 275 1.93 5.18 -18.31
N MET A 276 0.65 4.88 -18.54
CA MET A 276 -0.48 5.81 -18.31
C MET A 276 -1.50 5.21 -17.34
N GLU A 277 -2.04 6.06 -16.46
CA GLU A 277 -3.19 5.80 -15.59
C GLU A 277 -4.52 6.23 -16.24
N SER A 278 -4.45 7.19 -17.15
CA SER A 278 -5.55 7.61 -18.03
C SER A 278 -4.98 8.44 -19.19
N HIS A 279 -5.83 8.76 -20.16
CA HIS A 279 -5.52 9.47 -21.42
C HIS A 279 -4.47 10.61 -21.36
N ASN A 280 -4.42 11.37 -20.26
CA ASN A 280 -3.47 12.49 -20.09
C ASN A 280 -2.69 12.42 -18.76
N LYS A 281 -2.70 11.27 -18.06
CA LYS A 281 -2.07 11.09 -16.75
C LYS A 281 -1.09 9.92 -16.80
N LYS A 282 0.21 10.21 -16.73
CA LYS A 282 1.26 9.19 -16.55
C LYS A 282 1.04 8.44 -15.23
N ALA A 283 1.31 7.15 -15.23
CA ALA A 283 1.19 6.33 -14.02
C ALA A 283 2.14 6.82 -12.91
N ALA A 284 1.67 6.78 -11.66
CA ALA A 284 2.41 7.30 -10.51
C ALA A 284 3.65 6.45 -10.18
N SER A 285 3.59 5.15 -10.47
CA SER A 285 4.76 4.27 -10.54
C SER A 285 4.92 3.76 -11.97
N ARG A 286 6.15 3.79 -12.48
CA ARG A 286 6.52 3.33 -13.84
C ARG A 286 7.73 2.40 -13.80
N SER A 287 7.95 1.75 -12.65
CA SER A 287 8.91 0.67 -12.51
C SER A 287 8.39 -0.62 -13.16
N TRP A 288 9.30 -1.55 -13.43
CA TRP A 288 8.95 -2.89 -13.89
C TRP A 288 8.67 -3.78 -12.67
N GLN A 289 7.54 -4.48 -12.68
CA GLN A 289 7.08 -5.39 -11.64
C GLN A 289 6.81 -6.77 -12.25
N ASN A 290 7.21 -7.84 -11.58
CA ASN A 290 6.84 -9.20 -11.99
C ASN A 290 5.41 -9.46 -11.49
N VAL A 291 4.51 -9.82 -12.41
CA VAL A 291 3.10 -10.09 -12.11
C VAL A 291 2.64 -11.34 -12.83
N TYR A 292 1.86 -12.15 -12.13
CA TYR A 292 1.16 -13.28 -12.73
C TYR A 292 -0.12 -12.77 -13.39
N CYS A 293 -0.19 -12.88 -14.71
CA CYS A 293 -1.31 -12.42 -15.51
C CYS A 293 -2.26 -13.58 -15.78
N VAL A 294 -3.56 -13.33 -15.70
CA VAL A 294 -4.62 -14.28 -16.06
C VAL A 294 -5.59 -13.59 -17.00
N LEU A 295 -5.64 -14.05 -18.25
CA LEU A 295 -6.61 -13.66 -19.25
C LEU A 295 -7.73 -14.70 -19.27
N LYS A 296 -8.96 -14.29 -18.96
CA LYS A 296 -10.14 -15.16 -18.98
C LYS A 296 -11.37 -14.39 -19.45
N ARG A 297 -12.07 -14.92 -20.47
CA ARG A 297 -13.33 -14.35 -21.01
C ARG A 297 -13.24 -12.86 -21.40
N GLY A 298 -12.11 -12.42 -21.94
CA GLY A 298 -11.89 -11.02 -22.32
C GLY A 298 -11.54 -10.07 -21.17
N TYR A 299 -11.30 -10.58 -19.95
CA TYR A 299 -10.78 -9.81 -18.83
C TYR A 299 -9.33 -10.20 -18.54
N LEU A 300 -8.49 -9.21 -18.22
CA LEU A 300 -7.10 -9.42 -17.81
C LEU A 300 -6.93 -9.03 -16.34
N GLY A 301 -6.63 -10.01 -15.50
CA GLY A 301 -6.33 -9.84 -14.07
C GLY A 301 -4.84 -9.98 -13.78
N PHE A 302 -4.39 -9.33 -12.70
CA PHE A 302 -3.01 -9.43 -12.19
C PHE A 302 -3.00 -10.02 -10.78
N TYR A 303 -2.01 -10.86 -10.51
CA TYR A 303 -1.83 -11.58 -9.25
C TYR A 303 -0.33 -11.60 -8.89
N LYS A 304 -0.01 -11.79 -7.60
CA LYS A 304 1.40 -11.87 -7.14
C LYS A 304 2.08 -13.15 -7.66
N ASP A 305 1.34 -14.25 -7.67
CA ASP A 305 1.74 -15.57 -8.16
C ASP A 305 0.49 -16.42 -8.49
N ASN A 306 0.70 -17.62 -9.03
CA ASN A 306 -0.37 -18.58 -9.33
C ASN A 306 -1.20 -18.99 -8.08
N LYS A 307 -0.59 -19.02 -6.89
CA LYS A 307 -1.31 -19.33 -5.63
C LYS A 307 -2.34 -18.25 -5.30
N SER A 308 -1.98 -16.99 -5.55
CA SER A 308 -2.84 -15.82 -5.33
C SER A 308 -4.07 -15.83 -6.25
N VAL A 309 -3.98 -16.45 -7.44
CA VAL A 309 -5.14 -16.70 -8.33
C VAL A 309 -6.13 -17.64 -7.64
N SER A 310 -5.66 -18.77 -7.13
CA SER A 310 -6.48 -19.76 -6.41
C SER A 310 -7.11 -19.21 -5.13
N SER A 311 -6.47 -18.23 -4.49
CA SER A 311 -7.03 -17.49 -3.35
C SER A 311 -7.92 -16.30 -3.74
N GLY A 312 -8.01 -15.96 -5.03
CA GLY A 312 -8.80 -14.84 -5.54
C GLY A 312 -8.27 -13.44 -5.18
N ILE A 313 -6.99 -13.31 -4.78
CA ILE A 313 -6.41 -12.05 -4.26
C ILE A 313 -5.69 -11.30 -5.39
N PRO A 314 -6.22 -10.16 -5.89
CA PRO A 314 -5.58 -9.42 -6.98
C PRO A 314 -4.32 -8.70 -6.52
N TYR A 315 -3.37 -8.52 -7.44
CA TYR A 315 -2.14 -7.78 -7.21
C TYR A 315 -2.46 -6.31 -6.89
N HIS A 316 -2.02 -5.82 -5.73
CA HIS A 316 -2.36 -4.49 -5.19
C HIS A 316 -3.86 -4.15 -5.19
N GLY A 317 -4.75 -5.15 -5.14
CA GLY A 317 -6.20 -4.94 -5.22
C GLY A 317 -6.68 -4.44 -6.59
N GLU A 318 -5.86 -4.53 -7.65
CA GLU A 318 -6.25 -4.13 -8.99
C GLU A 318 -7.34 -5.06 -9.55
N VAL A 319 -8.55 -4.52 -9.75
CA VAL A 319 -9.68 -5.24 -10.36
C VAL A 319 -9.33 -5.64 -11.81
N PRO A 320 -9.62 -6.89 -12.23
CA PRO A 320 -9.46 -7.31 -13.63
C PRO A 320 -10.25 -6.38 -14.57
N PHE A 321 -9.57 -5.84 -15.58
CA PHE A 321 -10.19 -4.90 -16.52
C PHE A 321 -10.63 -5.62 -17.79
N SER A 322 -11.73 -5.12 -18.37
CA SER A 322 -12.19 -5.55 -19.69
C SER A 322 -11.16 -5.18 -20.76
N LEU A 323 -11.01 -6.07 -21.74
CA LEU A 323 -10.24 -5.87 -22.96
C LEU A 323 -11.12 -5.48 -24.15
N GLU A 324 -12.39 -5.14 -23.89
CA GLU A 324 -13.28 -4.54 -24.90
C GLU A 324 -12.62 -3.29 -25.50
N GLU A 325 -12.55 -3.25 -26.84
CA GLU A 325 -11.83 -2.25 -27.65
C GLU A 325 -10.33 -2.05 -27.32
N ALA A 326 -9.70 -2.97 -26.58
CA ALA A 326 -8.28 -2.87 -26.24
C ALA A 326 -7.37 -3.09 -27.46
N VAL A 327 -6.33 -2.25 -27.58
CA VAL A 327 -5.31 -2.36 -28.63
C VAL A 327 -4.04 -2.97 -28.04
N CYS A 328 -3.69 -4.16 -28.52
CA CYS A 328 -2.48 -4.88 -28.12
C CYS A 328 -1.52 -5.01 -29.32
N GLU A 329 -0.33 -4.44 -29.22
CA GLU A 329 0.66 -4.39 -30.31
C GLU A 329 2.10 -4.61 -29.81
N VAL A 330 3.02 -5.02 -30.69
CA VAL A 330 4.45 -5.11 -30.33
C VAL A 330 5.02 -3.70 -30.13
N ALA A 331 5.74 -3.47 -29.03
CA ALA A 331 6.30 -2.15 -28.69
C ALA A 331 7.61 -1.87 -29.47
N HIS A 332 7.51 -1.67 -30.79
CA HIS A 332 8.67 -1.43 -31.68
C HIS A 332 9.51 -0.19 -31.31
N ASP A 333 8.92 0.78 -30.62
CA ASP A 333 9.53 1.97 -30.06
C ASP A 333 10.34 1.69 -28.77
N TYR A 334 10.03 0.61 -28.03
CA TYR A 334 10.64 0.30 -26.75
C TYR A 334 11.91 -0.56 -26.87
N LYS A 335 13.07 0.09 -27.03
CA LYS A 335 14.37 -0.60 -27.25
C LYS A 335 15.11 -1.08 -25.99
N LYS A 336 14.62 -0.77 -24.78
CA LYS A 336 15.37 -1.06 -23.52
C LYS A 336 15.27 -2.51 -23.04
N ARG A 337 14.26 -3.27 -23.47
CA ARG A 337 14.09 -4.69 -23.18
C ARG A 337 13.57 -5.40 -24.44
N LYS A 338 13.92 -6.67 -24.62
CA LYS A 338 13.40 -7.50 -25.72
C LYS A 338 12.05 -8.10 -25.34
N HIS A 339 11.29 -8.54 -26.34
CA HIS A 339 10.01 -9.25 -26.18
C HIS A 339 8.97 -8.41 -25.40
N VAL A 340 8.90 -7.12 -25.74
CA VAL A 340 7.97 -6.16 -25.13
C VAL A 340 6.79 -5.87 -26.05
N PHE A 341 5.58 -6.01 -25.50
CA PHE A 341 4.34 -5.60 -26.13
C PHE A 341 3.65 -4.49 -25.33
N LYS A 342 2.81 -3.71 -25.99
CA LYS A 342 2.07 -2.58 -25.43
C LYS A 342 0.58 -2.87 -25.51
N LEU A 343 -0.10 -2.67 -24.39
CA LEU A 343 -1.55 -2.75 -24.26
C LEU A 343 -2.10 -1.35 -23.95
N ARG A 344 -3.05 -0.90 -24.75
CA ARG A 344 -3.81 0.34 -24.55
C ARG A 344 -5.28 -0.01 -24.37
N LEU A 345 -5.89 0.49 -23.30
CA LEU A 345 -7.32 0.32 -23.00
C LEU A 345 -8.11 1.57 -23.38
N GLU A 346 -9.42 1.43 -23.62
CA GLU A 346 -10.32 2.54 -23.95
C GLU A 346 -10.33 3.65 -22.88
N ASN A 347 -10.17 3.29 -21.60
CA ASN A 347 -10.05 4.25 -20.49
C ASN A 347 -8.75 5.09 -20.50
N GLY A 348 -7.86 4.84 -21.47
CA GLY A 348 -6.59 5.55 -21.64
C GLY A 348 -5.46 5.06 -20.74
N LYS A 349 -5.62 3.91 -20.06
CA LYS A 349 -4.50 3.21 -19.43
C LYS A 349 -3.60 2.57 -20.49
N GLU A 350 -2.29 2.68 -20.28
CA GLU A 350 -1.28 2.09 -21.15
C GLU A 350 -0.31 1.27 -20.30
N TYR A 351 -0.03 0.04 -20.75
CA TYR A 351 0.88 -0.90 -20.12
C TYR A 351 1.90 -1.41 -21.14
N LEU A 352 3.14 -1.58 -20.69
CA LEU A 352 4.15 -2.39 -21.36
C LEU A 352 4.31 -3.72 -20.61
N PHE A 353 4.35 -4.81 -21.35
CA PHE A 353 4.58 -6.15 -20.83
C PHE A 353 5.79 -6.77 -21.49
N GLN A 354 6.64 -7.42 -20.70
CA GLN A 354 7.77 -8.18 -21.17
C GLN A 354 7.52 -9.67 -20.94
N ALA A 355 7.53 -10.44 -22.03
CA ALA A 355 7.55 -11.90 -22.01
C ALA A 355 8.99 -12.44 -21.92
N LYS A 356 9.14 -13.74 -21.62
CA LYS A 356 10.45 -14.41 -21.57
C LYS A 356 11.10 -14.54 -22.95
N ASP A 357 10.29 -14.69 -23.99
CA ASP A 357 10.69 -14.91 -25.37
C ASP A 357 9.64 -14.36 -26.36
N GLU A 358 9.98 -14.40 -27.65
CA GLU A 358 9.14 -13.88 -28.73
C GLU A 358 7.88 -14.73 -28.98
N VAL A 359 7.91 -16.03 -28.68
CA VAL A 359 6.77 -16.93 -28.87
C VAL A 359 5.70 -16.62 -27.84
N GLU A 360 6.08 -16.52 -26.56
CA GLU A 360 5.19 -16.13 -25.47
C GLU A 360 4.62 -14.71 -25.68
N MET A 361 5.43 -13.74 -26.12
CA MET A 361 4.96 -12.40 -26.48
C MET A 361 3.85 -12.47 -27.54
N ASN A 362 4.08 -13.20 -28.63
CA ASN A 362 3.13 -13.30 -29.73
C ASN A 362 1.86 -14.06 -29.31
N SER A 363 1.97 -15.10 -28.47
CA SER A 363 0.81 -15.77 -27.90
C SER A 363 -0.05 -14.83 -27.05
N TRP A 364 0.56 -13.99 -26.19
CA TRP A 364 -0.20 -13.01 -25.40
C TRP A 364 -0.90 -11.97 -26.28
N ILE A 365 -0.22 -11.43 -27.29
CA ILE A 365 -0.83 -10.48 -28.24
C ILE A 365 -2.02 -11.12 -28.97
N GLN A 366 -1.86 -12.37 -29.45
CA GLN A 366 -2.92 -13.09 -30.16
C GLN A 366 -4.11 -13.40 -29.26
N SER A 367 -3.89 -13.83 -28.02
CA SER A 367 -4.98 -14.15 -27.09
C SER A 367 -5.70 -12.90 -26.59
N ILE A 368 -5.00 -11.80 -26.34
CA ILE A 368 -5.61 -10.50 -25.97
C ILE A 368 -6.37 -9.89 -27.15
N GLY A 369 -5.84 -10.00 -28.37
CA GLY A 369 -6.47 -9.49 -29.60
C GLY A 369 -7.52 -10.42 -30.22
N ALA A 370 -7.82 -11.56 -29.61
CA ALA A 370 -8.86 -12.46 -30.09
C ALA A 370 -10.25 -11.87 -29.74
N PRO A 371 -11.18 -11.73 -30.70
CA PRO A 371 -12.52 -11.23 -30.40
C PRO A 371 -13.25 -12.22 -29.47
N SER A 372 -13.80 -11.70 -28.37
CA SER A 372 -14.59 -12.48 -27.41
C SER A 372 -15.87 -13.00 -28.07
N LEU A 373 -15.92 -14.32 -28.30
CA LEU A 373 -17.08 -14.99 -28.88
C LEU A 373 -18.17 -15.23 -27.82
N GLN A 374 -19.03 -14.24 -27.58
CA GLN A 374 -20.28 -14.46 -26.81
C GLN A 374 -21.38 -13.38 -27.00
N ASP A 375 -22.23 -13.55 -28.02
CA ASP A 375 -23.71 -13.67 -27.90
C ASP A 375 -24.32 -13.99 -29.29
N PRO A 376 -25.11 -15.06 -29.48
CA PRO A 376 -25.78 -15.35 -30.75
C PRO A 376 -26.89 -14.38 -31.20
N ARG A 377 -27.21 -13.31 -30.42
CA ARG A 377 -28.44 -12.52 -30.58
C ARG A 377 -28.35 -11.25 -31.43
N THR A 378 -27.56 -11.24 -32.49
CA THR A 378 -27.65 -10.22 -33.57
C THR A 378 -27.49 -10.82 -34.97
N ARG A 379 -28.50 -11.59 -35.43
CA ARG A 379 -28.72 -11.73 -36.87
C ARG A 379 -29.41 -10.48 -37.42
N PRO A 380 -28.78 -9.68 -38.30
CA PRO A 380 -29.52 -8.68 -39.06
C PRO A 380 -30.45 -9.40 -40.04
N GLU A 381 -31.73 -9.02 -40.08
CA GLU A 381 -32.63 -9.48 -41.13
C GLU A 381 -32.11 -9.01 -42.50
N ALA A 382 -31.76 -9.98 -43.36
CA ALA A 382 -31.38 -9.69 -44.73
C ALA A 382 -32.62 -9.22 -45.53
N ARG A 383 -32.87 -7.91 -45.53
CA ARG A 383 -33.80 -7.27 -46.48
C ARG A 383 -33.25 -7.38 -47.90
N GLY A 384 -33.50 -8.52 -48.54
CA GLY A 384 -33.24 -8.73 -49.95
C GLY A 384 -34.05 -7.79 -50.84
N ARG A 385 -33.43 -6.70 -51.28
CA ARG A 385 -33.88 -5.92 -52.45
C ARG A 385 -33.09 -6.36 -53.68
N SER A 386 -33.75 -7.07 -54.58
CA SER A 386 -33.47 -7.05 -56.03
C SER A 386 -34.76 -7.53 -56.72
N ALA A 387 -35.54 -6.71 -57.42
CA ALA A 387 -35.25 -5.88 -58.59
C ALA A 387 -35.11 -6.68 -59.90
N VAL A 388 -36.15 -6.55 -60.73
CA VAL A 388 -36.07 -6.26 -62.18
C VAL A 388 -35.20 -7.20 -63.04
N LEU A 389 -35.81 -8.26 -63.58
CA LEU A 389 -36.25 -8.33 -64.99
C LEU A 389 -37.17 -9.55 -65.22
#